data_AF-A0A4R3Z0X0-F1
#
_entry.id   AF-A0A4R3Z0X0-F1
#
_cell.length_a   1.000
_cell.length_b   1.000
_cell.length_c   1.000
_cell.angle_alpha   90.00
_cell.angle_beta   90.00
_cell.angle_gamma   90.00
#
_symmetry.space_group_name_H-M   'P 1'
#
loop_
_entity.id
_entity.type
_entity.pdbx_description
1 polymer ?
#
loop_
_entity_poly.entity_id
_entity_poly.type
_entity_poly.pdbx_seq_one_letter_code
_entity_poly.pdbx_strand_id
1 'polypeptide(L)'
;MQPGGRGGVAFIDTPAGEAALRHYRRGGLVAKLFGDRYLWTGRDRSRSVREFRLLAELQRRGLPVSPPLASRYVRHGLRYTADLITLKIPAATTLAECLASGDFDAALASRVGELVARFHRQGAWHADLNAHNILVNEAGLYLIDFDRGRLRTPAEGWRRANLARLHRSLLKLGAGKLASFEDKLWPVLVDHYEQAYAA
;
A
#
# COMPACT_ATOMS: atom_id res chain seq x y z
N MET A 1 4.54 11.46 21.52
CA MET A 1 4.01 11.50 20.14
C MET A 1 5.10 12.03 19.23
N GLN A 2 5.71 11.19 18.40
CA GLN A 2 6.62 11.68 17.35
C GLN A 2 5.77 12.12 16.15
N PRO A 3 5.80 13.41 15.75
CA PRO A 3 5.09 13.87 14.58
C PRO A 3 5.94 13.55 13.34
N GLY A 4 5.70 12.37 12.75
CA GLY A 4 6.27 11.96 11.47
C GLY A 4 5.44 12.52 10.29
N GLY A 5 6.13 13.04 9.28
CA GLY A 5 5.60 13.89 8.21
C GLY A 5 4.47 13.28 7.36
N ARG A 6 3.68 14.20 6.79
CA ARG A 6 2.70 14.02 5.69
C ARG A 6 1.83 12.76 5.78
N GLY A 7 1.06 12.60 6.86
CA GLY A 7 -0.02 11.59 6.81
C GLY A 7 -0.75 11.18 8.07
N GLY A 8 -0.61 11.84 9.23
CA GLY A 8 -1.49 11.54 10.38
C GLY A 8 -1.51 10.09 10.85
N VAL A 9 -0.38 9.38 10.72
CA VAL A 9 -0.17 8.04 11.29
C VAL A 9 0.52 8.20 12.64
N ALA A 10 -0.03 7.55 13.68
CA ALA A 10 0.55 7.45 15.00
C ALA A 10 0.87 5.98 15.31
N PHE A 11 2.04 5.71 15.87
CA PHE A 11 2.36 4.38 16.38
C PHE A 11 1.89 4.24 17.83
N ILE A 12 1.22 3.14 18.14
CA ILE A 12 0.65 2.83 19.44
C ILE A 12 0.97 1.38 19.83
N ASP A 13 1.15 1.13 21.12
CA ASP A 13 1.26 -0.22 21.64
C ASP A 13 -0.13 -0.82 21.86
N THR A 14 -0.29 -2.09 21.48
CA THR A 14 -1.52 -2.85 21.70
C THR A 14 -1.16 -4.22 22.29
N PRO A 15 -2.10 -4.93 22.92
CA PRO A 15 -1.87 -6.31 23.36
C PRO A 15 -1.45 -7.27 22.22
N ALA A 16 -1.72 -6.90 20.95
CA ALA A 16 -1.32 -7.68 19.78
C ALA A 16 0.04 -7.25 19.20
N GLY A 17 0.71 -6.24 19.78
CA GLY A 17 1.98 -5.67 19.32
C GLY A 17 1.87 -4.19 18.92
N GLU A 18 2.98 -3.62 18.47
CA GLU A 18 3.05 -2.24 17.97
C GLU A 18 2.18 -2.09 16.70
N ALA A 19 1.37 -1.04 16.65
CA ALA A 19 0.39 -0.83 15.61
C ALA A 19 0.44 0.61 15.06
N ALA A 20 0.13 0.75 13.78
CA ALA A 20 -0.08 2.03 13.11
C ALA A 20 -1.57 2.41 13.18
N LEU A 21 -1.88 3.48 13.89
CA LEU A 21 -3.18 4.15 13.89
C LEU A 21 -3.18 5.26 12.83
N ARG A 22 -4.06 5.14 11.84
CA ARG A 22 -4.25 6.15 10.80
C ARG A 22 -5.63 6.79 10.90
N HIS A 23 -5.64 8.12 10.98
CA HIS A 23 -6.86 8.91 10.80
C HIS A 23 -7.08 9.25 9.33
N TYR A 24 -8.24 8.91 8.76
CA TYR A 24 -8.53 9.26 7.37
C TYR A 24 -8.84 10.74 7.24
N ARG A 25 -7.89 11.50 6.69
CA ARG A 25 -8.10 12.90 6.31
C ARG A 25 -8.70 13.02 4.92
N ARG A 26 -9.55 14.01 4.69
CA ARG A 26 -9.95 14.37 3.32
C ARG A 26 -8.88 15.30 2.75
N GLY A 27 -8.36 14.99 1.56
CA GLY A 27 -7.44 15.87 0.83
C GLY A 27 -8.15 16.75 -0.21
N GLY A 28 -7.45 17.75 -0.74
CA GLY A 28 -7.90 18.59 -1.87
C GLY A 28 -8.78 19.78 -1.49
N LEU A 29 -9.29 20.52 -2.50
CA LEU A 29 -10.14 21.71 -2.32
C LEU A 29 -11.39 21.45 -1.45
N VAL A 30 -11.90 20.21 -1.46
CA VAL A 30 -13.04 19.77 -0.63
C VAL A 30 -12.70 19.79 0.87
N ALA A 31 -11.45 19.55 1.26
CA ALA A 31 -11.00 19.61 2.65
C ALA A 31 -11.02 21.05 3.20
N LYS A 32 -10.72 22.04 2.35
CA LYS A 32 -10.77 23.47 2.71
C LYS A 32 -12.20 23.96 2.97
N LEU A 33 -13.21 23.32 2.37
CA LEU A 33 -14.62 23.72 2.51
C LEU A 33 -15.39 22.87 3.54
N PHE A 34 -15.02 21.59 3.72
CA PHE A 34 -15.80 20.62 4.53
C PHE A 34 -15.00 19.90 5.63
N GLY A 35 -13.70 20.18 5.80
CA GLY A 35 -12.80 19.50 6.74
C GLY A 35 -12.58 18.01 6.42
N ASP A 36 -12.19 17.23 7.44
CA ASP A 36 -11.85 15.80 7.34
C ASP A 36 -13.08 14.85 7.28
N ARG A 37 -14.26 15.38 6.98
CA ARG A 37 -15.54 14.67 7.16
C ARG A 37 -16.10 14.13 5.85
N TYR A 38 -16.38 12.82 5.79
CA TYR A 38 -16.97 12.12 4.64
C TYR A 38 -18.49 12.08 4.72
N LEU A 39 -19.21 12.03 3.59
CA LEU A 39 -20.66 11.84 3.60
C LEU A 39 -21.01 10.41 4.03
N TRP A 40 -21.93 10.29 4.98
CA TRP A 40 -22.43 9.01 5.45
C TRP A 40 -23.38 8.40 4.42
N THR A 41 -23.03 7.23 3.91
CA THR A 41 -23.84 6.47 2.94
C THR A 41 -24.05 5.01 3.37
N GLY A 42 -23.80 4.71 4.66
CA GLY A 42 -23.89 3.38 5.25
C GLY A 42 -22.54 2.87 5.78
N ARG A 43 -22.61 1.96 6.76
CA ARG A 43 -21.45 1.36 7.45
C ARG A 43 -20.47 0.72 6.47
N ASP A 44 -20.98 -0.12 5.58
CA ASP A 44 -20.17 -0.88 4.64
C ASP A 44 -19.52 -0.01 3.56
N ARG A 45 -19.98 1.23 3.42
CA ARG A 45 -19.42 2.22 2.50
C ARG A 45 -18.37 3.12 3.16
N SER A 46 -18.22 3.05 4.49
CA SER A 46 -17.21 3.83 5.20
C SER A 46 -15.80 3.36 4.83
N ARG A 47 -14.89 4.34 4.67
CA ARG A 47 -13.55 4.11 4.10
C ARG A 47 -12.74 3.11 4.94
N SER A 48 -12.72 3.30 6.26
CA SER A 48 -12.02 2.43 7.21
C SER A 48 -12.58 1.00 7.20
N VAL A 49 -13.90 0.82 7.20
CA VAL A 49 -14.52 -0.51 7.17
C VAL A 49 -14.23 -1.24 5.87
N ARG A 50 -14.27 -0.54 4.73
CA ARG A 50 -13.96 -1.13 3.42
C ARG A 50 -12.52 -1.60 3.34
N GLU A 51 -11.59 -0.78 3.79
CA GLU A 51 -10.18 -1.13 3.78
C GLU A 51 -9.86 -2.24 4.78
N PHE A 52 -10.41 -2.17 6.00
CA PHE A 52 -10.28 -3.24 6.98
C PHE A 52 -10.71 -4.60 6.42
N ARG A 53 -11.89 -4.66 5.79
CA ARG A 53 -12.40 -5.89 5.17
C ARG A 53 -11.53 -6.36 4.01
N LEU A 54 -11.03 -5.43 3.19
CA LEU A 54 -10.11 -5.77 2.12
C LEU A 54 -8.81 -6.36 2.69
N LEU A 55 -8.18 -5.71 3.66
CA LEU A 55 -6.96 -6.21 4.30
C LEU A 55 -7.18 -7.58 4.94
N ALA A 56 -8.29 -7.78 5.64
CA ALA A 56 -8.62 -9.07 6.26
C ALA A 56 -8.79 -10.17 5.19
N GLU A 57 -9.43 -9.85 4.08
CA GLU A 57 -9.59 -10.78 2.95
C GLU A 57 -8.26 -11.08 2.24
N LEU A 58 -7.39 -10.08 2.05
CA LEU A 58 -6.06 -10.27 1.48
C LEU A 58 -5.19 -11.15 2.39
N GLN A 59 -5.22 -10.90 3.70
CA GLN A 59 -4.53 -11.72 4.70
C GLN A 59 -5.05 -13.17 4.68
N ARG A 60 -6.37 -13.37 4.60
CA ARG A 60 -6.99 -14.71 4.49
C ARG A 60 -6.53 -15.46 3.23
N ARG A 61 -6.20 -14.74 2.15
CA ARG A 61 -5.62 -15.29 0.92
C ARG A 61 -4.10 -15.51 1.00
N GLY A 62 -3.49 -15.31 2.16
CA GLY A 62 -2.04 -15.45 2.34
C GLY A 62 -1.22 -14.37 1.64
N LEU A 63 -1.82 -13.21 1.34
CA LEU A 63 -1.10 -12.08 0.76
C LEU A 63 -0.41 -11.28 1.88
N PRO A 64 0.86 -10.88 1.70
CA PRO A 64 1.61 -10.17 2.72
C PRO A 64 1.17 -8.71 2.78
N VAL A 65 0.25 -8.42 3.69
CA VAL A 65 -0.24 -7.07 4.01
C VAL A 65 -0.02 -6.76 5.48
N SER A 66 -0.09 -5.49 5.88
CA SER A 66 -0.21 -5.14 7.30
C SER A 66 -1.51 -5.71 7.88
N PRO A 67 -1.44 -6.60 8.89
CA PRO A 67 -2.64 -7.20 9.46
C PRO A 67 -3.57 -6.12 10.04
N PRO A 68 -4.85 -6.09 9.66
CA PRO A 68 -5.79 -5.12 10.22
C PRO A 68 -6.20 -5.54 11.64
N LEU A 69 -6.15 -4.61 12.60
CA LEU A 69 -6.54 -4.85 13.98
C LEU A 69 -7.95 -4.33 14.27
N ALA A 70 -8.21 -3.08 13.90
CA ALA A 70 -9.50 -2.45 14.16
C ALA A 70 -9.81 -1.37 13.13
N SER A 71 -11.10 -1.13 12.93
CA SER A 71 -11.59 0.02 12.17
C SER A 71 -12.67 0.72 12.97
N ARG A 72 -12.69 2.05 12.86
CA ARG A 72 -13.68 2.90 13.52
C ARG A 72 -14.24 3.89 12.52
N TYR A 73 -15.52 4.21 12.70
CA TYR A 73 -16.13 5.39 12.14
C TYR A 73 -16.96 6.09 13.21
N VAL A 74 -16.98 7.41 13.20
CA VAL A 74 -17.82 8.23 14.10
C VAL A 74 -18.72 9.08 13.25
N ARG A 75 -20.03 8.95 13.46
CA ARG A 75 -21.03 9.74 12.73
C ARG A 75 -21.20 11.11 13.37
N HIS A 76 -21.35 12.11 12.51
CA HIS A 76 -21.67 13.50 12.84
C HIS A 76 -22.79 13.95 11.90
N GLY A 77 -24.03 13.57 12.22
CA GLY A 77 -25.19 13.78 11.35
C GLY A 77 -25.04 13.04 10.00
N LEU A 78 -25.05 13.81 8.91
CA LEU A 78 -24.84 13.31 7.54
C LEU A 78 -23.37 13.04 7.18
N ARG A 79 -22.45 13.26 8.12
CA ARG A 79 -21.02 13.10 7.90
C ARG A 79 -20.41 12.06 8.83
N TYR A 80 -19.18 11.61 8.55
CA TYR A 80 -18.41 10.76 9.45
C TYR A 80 -16.90 11.03 9.38
N THR A 81 -16.19 10.70 10.46
CA THR A 81 -14.73 10.55 10.51
C THR A 81 -14.37 9.07 10.66
N ALA A 82 -13.16 8.68 10.29
CA ALA A 82 -12.77 7.28 10.28
C ALA A 82 -11.31 7.09 10.70
N ASP A 83 -11.07 5.96 11.35
CA ASP A 83 -9.75 5.51 11.81
C ASP A 83 -9.55 4.05 11.39
N LEU A 84 -8.31 3.68 11.07
CA LEU A 84 -7.89 2.30 10.86
C LEU A 84 -6.64 2.03 11.69
N ILE A 85 -6.60 0.87 12.35
CA ILE A 85 -5.43 0.37 13.06
C ILE A 85 -4.96 -0.90 12.36
N THR A 86 -3.68 -0.95 12.01
CA THR A 86 -3.01 -2.15 11.47
C THR A 86 -1.77 -2.46 12.29
N LEU A 87 -1.40 -3.73 12.43
CA LEU A 87 -0.11 -4.10 13.01
C LEU A 87 1.03 -3.52 12.15
N LYS A 88 2.05 -3.02 12.83
CA LYS A 88 3.29 -2.57 12.19
C LYS A 88 4.08 -3.79 11.72
N ILE A 89 4.66 -3.69 10.52
CA ILE A 89 5.62 -4.69 10.06
C ILE A 89 6.95 -4.42 10.78
N PRO A 90 7.49 -5.38 11.55
CA PRO A 90 8.70 -5.15 12.36
C PRO A 90 9.93 -4.99 11.46
N ALA A 91 10.84 -4.11 11.88
CA ALA A 91 12.15 -3.89 11.25
C ALA A 91 12.10 -3.72 9.73
N ALA A 92 11.04 -3.07 9.21
CA ALA A 92 10.85 -2.88 7.80
C ALA A 92 11.24 -1.48 7.34
N THR A 93 11.89 -1.42 6.18
CA THR A 93 12.13 -0.19 5.42
C THR A 93 11.25 -0.19 4.16
N THR A 94 10.98 0.99 3.62
CA THR A 94 10.25 1.11 2.36
C THR A 94 11.16 0.81 1.18
N LEU A 95 10.60 0.34 0.06
CA LEU A 95 11.35 0.19 -1.19
C LEU A 95 11.96 1.52 -1.66
N ALA A 96 11.29 2.64 -1.35
CA ALA A 96 11.82 3.98 -1.59
C ALA A 96 13.09 4.27 -0.78
N GLU A 97 13.16 3.83 0.47
CA GLU A 97 14.36 3.95 1.31
C GLU A 97 15.47 3.02 0.80
N CYS A 98 15.16 1.78 0.42
CA CYS A 98 16.12 0.88 -0.22
C CYS A 98 16.70 1.49 -1.51
N LEU A 99 15.87 2.14 -2.32
CA LEU A 99 16.34 2.84 -3.51
C LEU A 99 17.29 4.00 -3.15
N ALA A 100 16.96 4.77 -2.11
CA ALA A 100 17.76 5.91 -1.67
C ALA A 100 19.10 5.50 -1.04
N SER A 101 19.17 4.35 -0.37
CA SER A 101 20.40 3.79 0.21
C SER A 101 21.26 3.03 -0.80
N GLY A 102 20.76 2.76 -2.01
CA GLY A 102 21.45 1.98 -3.03
C GLY A 102 21.25 0.47 -2.92
N ASP A 103 20.35 0.01 -2.05
CA ASP A 103 20.03 -1.40 -1.81
C ASP A 103 18.97 -1.96 -2.77
N PHE A 104 18.54 -1.18 -3.77
CA PHE A 104 17.64 -1.64 -4.82
C PHE A 104 18.41 -2.34 -5.95
N ASP A 105 18.73 -3.62 -5.74
CA ASP A 105 19.43 -4.47 -6.69
C ASP A 105 18.48 -5.39 -7.52
N ALA A 106 19.06 -6.25 -8.36
CA ALA A 106 18.30 -7.16 -9.20
C ALA A 106 17.51 -8.22 -8.40
N ALA A 107 18.02 -8.66 -7.24
CA ALA A 107 17.37 -9.65 -6.40
C ALA A 107 16.16 -9.05 -5.66
N LEU A 108 16.25 -7.79 -5.23
CA LEU A 108 15.10 -7.07 -4.69
C LEU A 108 14.08 -6.75 -5.79
N ALA A 109 14.54 -6.36 -6.99
CA ALA A 109 13.68 -6.10 -8.13
C ALA A 109 12.84 -7.33 -8.53
N SER A 110 13.45 -8.52 -8.60
CA SER A 110 12.73 -9.76 -8.91
C SER A 110 11.66 -10.09 -7.85
N ARG A 111 12.02 -10.02 -6.56
CA ARG A 111 11.09 -10.21 -5.44
C ARG A 111 9.92 -9.23 -5.45
N VAL A 112 10.15 -7.97 -5.84
CA VAL A 112 9.07 -6.98 -6.01
C VAL A 112 8.14 -7.39 -7.15
N GLY A 113 8.69 -7.86 -8.28
CA GLY A 113 7.90 -8.36 -9.41
C GLY A 113 6.98 -9.50 -8.99
N GLU A 114 7.53 -10.50 -8.30
CA GLU A 114 6.80 -11.65 -7.76
C GLU A 114 5.72 -11.25 -6.75
N LEU A 115 6.03 -10.32 -5.85
CA LEU A 115 5.07 -9.76 -4.90
C LEU A 115 3.87 -9.17 -5.64
N VAL A 116 4.11 -8.26 -6.58
CA VAL A 116 3.04 -7.57 -7.31
C VAL A 116 2.21 -8.57 -8.12
N ALA A 117 2.85 -9.58 -8.72
CA ALA A 117 2.17 -10.64 -9.46
C ALA A 117 1.22 -11.45 -8.55
N ARG A 118 1.66 -11.84 -7.35
CA ARG A 118 0.83 -12.56 -6.37
C ARG A 118 -0.45 -11.80 -6.03
N PHE A 119 -0.35 -10.49 -5.80
CA PHE A 119 -1.52 -9.64 -5.55
C PHE A 119 -2.43 -9.57 -6.78
N HIS A 120 -1.85 -9.33 -7.96
CA HIS A 120 -2.61 -9.19 -9.18
C HIS A 120 -3.36 -10.47 -9.59
N ARG A 121 -2.75 -11.66 -9.39
CA ARG A 121 -3.39 -12.96 -9.62
C ARG A 121 -4.64 -13.15 -8.77
N GLN A 122 -4.61 -12.66 -7.53
CA GLN A 122 -5.76 -12.67 -6.63
C GLN A 122 -6.77 -11.56 -6.92
N GLY A 123 -6.56 -10.76 -7.98
CA GLY A 123 -7.40 -9.64 -8.34
C GLY A 123 -7.21 -8.40 -7.46
N ALA A 124 -6.20 -8.38 -6.60
CA ALA A 124 -5.96 -7.27 -5.69
C ALA A 124 -5.37 -6.08 -6.46
N TRP A 125 -6.21 -5.07 -6.71
CA TRP A 125 -5.82 -3.80 -7.30
C TRP A 125 -5.52 -2.77 -6.22
N HIS A 126 -4.34 -2.16 -6.30
CA HIS A 126 -3.88 -1.15 -5.36
C HIS A 126 -4.01 0.26 -5.98
N ALA A 127 -4.83 1.14 -5.39
CA ALA A 127 -5.11 2.45 -6.00
C ALA A 127 -3.87 3.34 -6.14
N ASP A 128 -2.89 3.16 -5.24
CA ASP A 128 -1.64 3.90 -5.24
C ASP A 128 -0.40 3.01 -5.05
N LEU A 129 -0.24 2.00 -5.92
CA LEU A 129 0.96 1.15 -5.90
C LEU A 129 2.21 2.01 -6.20
N ASN A 130 3.03 2.22 -5.18
CA ASN A 130 4.21 3.09 -5.23
C ASN A 130 5.30 2.51 -4.29
N ALA A 131 6.54 3.01 -4.39
CA ALA A 131 7.67 2.44 -3.64
C ALA A 131 7.63 2.72 -2.13
N HIS A 132 6.86 3.71 -1.65
CA HIS A 132 6.64 3.92 -0.22
C HIS A 132 5.66 2.91 0.39
N ASN A 133 4.79 2.31 -0.44
CA ASN A 133 3.78 1.34 -0.03
C ASN A 133 4.26 -0.12 -0.12
N ILE A 134 5.53 -0.33 -0.50
CA ILE A 134 6.18 -1.64 -0.48
C ILE A 134 7.16 -1.61 0.68
N LEU A 135 6.95 -2.47 1.67
CA LEU A 135 7.86 -2.66 2.79
C LEU A 135 8.74 -3.88 2.55
N VAL A 136 9.97 -3.81 3.05
CA VAL A 136 11.00 -4.84 2.95
C VAL A 136 11.59 -5.07 4.33
N ASN A 137 11.65 -6.33 4.76
CA ASN A 137 12.43 -6.77 5.90
C ASN A 137 13.03 -8.16 5.64
N GLU A 138 13.68 -8.75 6.65
CA GLU A 138 14.29 -10.08 6.55
C GLU A 138 13.28 -11.20 6.21
N ALA A 139 12.04 -11.08 6.70
CA ALA A 139 10.99 -12.07 6.46
C ALA A 139 10.37 -11.97 5.04
N GLY A 140 10.52 -10.84 4.36
CA GLY A 140 10.07 -10.68 2.98
C GLY A 140 9.54 -9.29 2.66
N LEU A 141 8.62 -9.22 1.69
CA LEU A 141 8.00 -7.98 1.26
C LEU A 141 6.52 -7.94 1.61
N TYR A 142 6.02 -6.74 1.87
CA TYR A 142 4.64 -6.48 2.23
C TYR A 142 4.09 -5.30 1.44
N LEU A 143 2.81 -5.35 1.09
CA LEU A 143 2.08 -4.17 0.61
C LEU A 143 1.28 -3.55 1.74
N ILE A 144 1.39 -2.23 1.88
CA ILE A 144 0.67 -1.46 2.88
C ILE A 144 -0.20 -0.40 2.20
N ASP A 145 -1.09 0.23 2.97
CA ASP A 145 -1.97 1.30 2.50
C ASP A 145 -2.88 0.91 1.32
N PHE A 146 -3.80 -0.02 1.60
CA PHE A 146 -4.84 -0.41 0.64
C PHE A 146 -5.99 0.59 0.53
N ASP A 147 -5.73 1.86 0.84
CA ASP A 147 -6.74 2.87 0.78
C ASP A 147 -7.24 3.05 -0.66
N ARG A 148 -8.55 2.91 -0.83
CA ARG A 148 -9.26 2.79 -2.11
C ARG A 148 -8.89 1.56 -2.95
N GLY A 149 -8.03 0.65 -2.47
CA GLY A 149 -7.76 -0.65 -3.09
C GLY A 149 -9.02 -1.52 -3.22
N ARG A 150 -9.04 -2.47 -4.15
CA ARG A 150 -10.21 -3.32 -4.45
C ARG A 150 -9.79 -4.68 -4.95
N LEU A 151 -10.64 -5.68 -4.74
CA LEU A 151 -10.62 -6.90 -5.54
C LEU A 151 -11.34 -6.63 -6.86
N ARG A 152 -10.69 -6.93 -7.98
CA ARG A 152 -11.19 -6.79 -9.34
C ARG A 152 -10.99 -8.11 -10.07
N THR A 153 -11.84 -8.38 -11.06
CA THR A 153 -11.53 -9.44 -12.03
C THR A 153 -10.16 -9.14 -12.66
N PRO A 154 -9.20 -10.09 -12.64
CA PRO A 154 -7.91 -9.89 -13.26
C PRO A 154 -8.06 -9.51 -14.73
N ALA A 155 -7.47 -8.38 -15.11
CA ALA A 155 -7.49 -7.89 -16.48
C ALA A 155 -6.20 -7.12 -16.75
N GLU A 156 -5.62 -7.36 -17.93
CA GLU A 156 -4.31 -6.84 -18.30
C GLU A 156 -4.22 -5.31 -18.19
N GLY A 157 -5.24 -4.58 -18.63
CA GLY A 157 -5.24 -3.12 -18.65
C GLY A 157 -4.99 -2.49 -17.28
N TRP A 158 -5.67 -2.95 -16.23
CA TRP A 158 -5.45 -2.39 -14.89
C TRP A 158 -4.14 -2.90 -14.26
N ARG A 159 -3.71 -4.13 -14.55
CA ARG A 159 -2.44 -4.70 -14.06
C ARG A 159 -1.27 -3.89 -14.58
N ARG A 160 -1.21 -3.67 -15.90
CA ARG A 160 -0.18 -2.83 -16.55
C ARG A 160 -0.21 -1.39 -16.03
N ALA A 161 -1.40 -0.82 -15.84
CA ALA A 161 -1.52 0.52 -15.26
C ALA A 161 -0.99 0.61 -13.81
N ASN A 162 -1.09 -0.47 -13.03
CA ASN A 162 -0.55 -0.53 -11.67
C ASN A 162 0.97 -0.64 -11.67
N LEU A 163 1.55 -1.50 -12.52
CA LEU A 163 3.00 -1.56 -12.74
C LEU A 163 3.56 -0.23 -13.24
N ALA A 164 2.90 0.41 -14.21
CA ALA A 164 3.33 1.71 -14.71
C ALA A 164 3.29 2.80 -13.63
N ARG A 165 2.40 2.69 -12.63
CA ARG A 165 2.40 3.58 -11.47
C ARG A 165 3.63 3.35 -10.58
N LEU A 166 3.95 2.09 -10.29
CA LEU A 166 5.16 1.74 -9.54
C LEU A 166 6.41 2.24 -10.26
N HIS A 167 6.49 2.02 -11.58
CA HIS A 167 7.58 2.53 -12.43
C HIS A 167 7.78 4.04 -12.27
N ARG A 168 6.70 4.82 -12.49
CA ARG A 168 6.75 6.28 -12.33
C ARG A 168 7.12 6.71 -10.92
N SER A 169 6.74 5.94 -9.90
CA SER A 169 7.14 6.22 -8.51
C SER A 169 8.65 6.05 -8.33
N LEU A 170 9.22 4.96 -8.84
CA LEU A 170 10.67 4.71 -8.75
C LEU A 170 11.46 5.79 -9.50
N LEU A 171 11.03 6.15 -10.71
CA LEU A 171 11.64 7.25 -11.47
C LEU A 171 11.61 8.58 -10.72
N LYS A 172 10.48 8.93 -10.10
CA LYS A 172 10.36 10.16 -9.28
C LYS A 172 11.28 10.17 -8.06
N LEU A 173 11.62 9.00 -7.55
CA LEU A 173 12.54 8.82 -6.42
C LEU A 173 14.01 8.79 -6.86
N GLY A 174 14.28 8.99 -8.15
CA GLY A 174 15.64 9.08 -8.69
C GLY A 174 16.19 7.78 -9.25
N ALA A 175 15.37 6.73 -9.40
CA ALA A 175 15.82 5.47 -9.98
C ALA A 175 16.44 5.64 -11.38
N GLY A 176 15.93 6.58 -12.18
CA GLY A 176 16.48 6.89 -13.50
C GLY A 176 17.91 7.49 -13.48
N LYS A 177 18.46 7.82 -12.31
CA LYS A 177 19.87 8.19 -12.16
C LYS A 177 20.80 6.98 -12.09
N LEU A 178 20.26 5.79 -11.82
CA LEU A 178 20.99 4.54 -11.87
C LEU A 178 21.10 4.13 -13.34
N ALA A 179 22.33 4.06 -13.86
CA ALA A 179 22.56 3.67 -15.25
C ALA A 179 21.94 2.30 -15.59
N SER A 180 21.79 1.42 -14.60
CA SER A 180 21.23 0.07 -14.76
C SER A 180 19.71 0.00 -14.58
N PHE A 181 19.00 1.08 -14.24
CA PHE A 181 17.58 0.97 -13.87
C PHE A 181 16.70 0.54 -15.05
N GLU A 182 16.70 1.31 -16.13
CA GLU A 182 15.88 1.02 -17.32
C GLU A 182 16.38 -0.22 -18.08
N ASP A 183 17.70 -0.43 -18.13
CA ASP A 183 18.29 -1.51 -18.94
C ASP A 183 18.37 -2.86 -18.22
N LYS A 184 18.28 -2.88 -16.88
CA LYS A 184 18.45 -4.11 -16.08
C LYS A 184 17.43 -4.28 -14.98
N LEU A 185 17.31 -3.34 -14.05
CA LEU A 185 16.50 -3.54 -12.84
C LEU A 185 15.00 -3.59 -13.13
N TRP A 186 14.50 -2.66 -13.96
CA TRP A 186 13.11 -2.65 -14.35
C TRP A 186 12.71 -3.85 -15.22
N PRO A 187 13.49 -4.23 -16.26
CA PRO A 187 13.28 -5.49 -16.99
C PRO A 187 13.21 -6.72 -16.07
N VAL A 188 14.15 -6.88 -15.14
CA VAL A 188 14.15 -8.01 -14.18
C VAL A 188 12.86 -8.06 -13.35
N LEU A 189 12.37 -6.91 -12.87
CA LEU A 189 11.12 -6.83 -12.13
C LEU A 189 9.93 -7.26 -13.00
N VAL A 190 9.86 -6.77 -14.24
CA VAL A 190 8.77 -7.08 -15.17
C VAL A 190 8.80 -8.55 -15.58
N ASP A 191 9.96 -9.11 -15.86
CA ASP A 191 10.11 -10.51 -16.25
C ASP A 191 9.66 -11.45 -15.14
N HIS A 192 10.12 -11.23 -13.91
CA HIS A 192 9.68 -12.01 -12.75
C HIS A 192 8.20 -11.80 -12.43
N TYR A 193 7.67 -10.60 -12.68
CA TYR A 193 6.24 -10.35 -12.58
C TYR A 193 5.44 -11.22 -13.57
N GLU A 194 5.81 -11.23 -14.85
CA GLU A 194 5.06 -11.99 -15.86
C GLU A 194 5.18 -13.50 -15.63
N GLN A 195 6.38 -13.99 -15.26
CA GLN A 195 6.58 -15.40 -14.90
C GLN A 195 5.72 -15.81 -13.70
N ALA A 196 5.76 -15.04 -12.60
CA ALA A 196 4.99 -15.35 -11.40
C ALA A 196 3.48 -15.18 -11.60
N TYR A 197 3.07 -14.31 -12.53
CA TYR A 197 1.66 -14.13 -12.89
C TYR A 197 1.12 -15.30 -13.71
N ALA A 198 1.94 -15.89 -14.57
CA ALA A 198 1.59 -17.02 -15.45
C ALA A 198 1.65 -18.40 -14.76
N ALA A 199 2.46 -18.53 -13.70
CA ALA A 199 2.43 -19.69 -12.79
C ALA A 199 1.11 -19.78 -12.00
#